data_AF-A0A1V5DT58-F1
#
_entry.id   AF-A0A1V5DT58-F1
#
_cell.length_a   1.000
_cell.length_b   1.000
_cell.length_c   1.000
_cell.angle_alpha   90.00
_cell.angle_beta   90.00
_cell.angle_gamma   90.00
#
_symmetry.space_group_name_H-M   'P 1'
#
loop_
_entity.id
_entity.type
_entity.pdbx_description
1 polymer ?
#
loop_
_entity_poly.entity_id
_entity_poly.type
_entity_poly.pdbx_seq_one_letter_code
_entity_poly.pdbx_strand_id
1 'polypeptide(L)'
;MKRKIIKIDEEKCTGCGLCIPNCHEQAIKIINGKARLINDVYCDGLGACLGECPEGALLLEEREAEPFDEKKVLENLVQKETTAMEDYLKKLAASGNTELHKGYGDFLRLLKGEDAENGCTGVMPITFEKKVAGRTSSQEENTRQSELAHWPIQLHLINPSADFLCGADVVLTADCVAYARADFHNRFLKGKSLAIACPKLDRDIDVYVEKIRSLVDETKANTLTIIMMQVPCCRELLQISRSALTKAKRKIPVQTVIIGTQGEVLSEEWTQTKDH
;
A
#
# COMPACT_ATOMS: atom_id res chain seq x y z
N MET A 1 6.93 21.55 34.95
CA MET A 1 6.35 22.90 35.19
C MET A 1 4.95 22.72 35.73
N LYS A 2 4.48 23.60 36.62
CA LYS A 2 3.08 23.55 37.05
C LYS A 2 2.16 24.04 35.93
N ARG A 3 1.20 23.20 35.53
CA ARG A 3 0.17 23.55 34.55
C ARG A 3 -1.10 22.74 34.79
N LYS A 4 -2.21 23.20 34.20
CA LYS A 4 -3.47 22.46 34.19
C LYS A 4 -3.34 21.24 33.28
N ILE A 5 -3.78 20.09 33.77
CA ILE A 5 -3.75 18.82 33.05
C ILE A 5 -4.95 17.96 33.47
N ILE A 6 -5.35 17.03 32.61
CA ILE A 6 -6.46 16.14 32.88
C ILE A 6 -6.08 15.10 33.93
N LYS A 7 -6.87 15.03 34.99
CA LYS A 7 -6.87 13.98 35.99
C LYS A 7 -8.02 13.02 35.73
N ILE A 8 -7.75 11.73 35.88
CA ILE A 8 -8.75 10.67 35.71
C ILE A 8 -8.98 10.02 37.07
N ASP A 9 -10.21 10.10 37.56
CA ASP A 9 -10.67 9.38 38.75
C ASP A 9 -10.92 7.90 38.38
N GLU A 10 -10.01 7.03 38.83
CA GLU A 10 -10.07 5.60 38.51
C GLU A 10 -11.25 4.88 39.16
N GLU A 11 -11.76 5.40 40.28
CA GLU A 11 -12.90 4.80 40.97
C GLU A 11 -14.19 5.03 40.18
N LYS A 12 -14.35 6.23 39.62
CA LYS A 12 -15.51 6.58 38.78
C LYS A 12 -15.39 6.12 37.33
N CYS A 13 -14.18 6.02 36.79
CA CYS A 13 -13.99 5.67 35.39
C CYS A 13 -14.46 4.24 35.11
N THR A 14 -15.44 4.05 34.25
CA THR A 14 -15.92 2.71 33.85
C THR A 14 -15.17 2.12 32.65
N GLY A 15 -14.28 2.91 32.03
CA GLY A 15 -13.56 2.49 30.81
C GLY A 15 -14.37 2.57 29.52
N CYS A 16 -15.52 3.27 29.53
CA CYS A 16 -16.43 3.34 28.37
C CYS A 16 -15.82 3.97 27.11
N GLY A 17 -14.73 4.75 27.23
CA GLY A 17 -13.99 5.30 26.08
C GLY A 17 -14.59 6.54 25.42
N LEU A 18 -15.73 7.07 25.88
CA LEU A 18 -16.41 8.22 25.28
C LEU A 18 -15.58 9.51 25.23
N CYS A 19 -14.57 9.61 26.09
CA CYS A 19 -13.63 10.73 26.10
C CYS A 19 -12.58 10.69 24.98
N ILE A 20 -12.32 9.51 24.38
CA ILE A 20 -11.24 9.32 23.41
C ILE A 20 -11.52 10.08 22.10
N PRO A 21 -12.70 9.98 21.47
CA PRO A 21 -12.98 10.71 20.22
C PRO A 21 -12.89 12.23 20.36
N ASN A 22 -13.03 12.75 21.58
CA ASN A 22 -13.03 14.18 21.88
C ASN A 22 -11.65 14.72 22.27
N CYS A 23 -10.63 13.85 22.37
CA CYS A 23 -9.25 14.23 22.58
C CYS A 23 -8.52 14.27 21.22
N HIS A 24 -8.39 15.46 20.65
CA HIS A 24 -7.85 15.65 19.30
C HIS A 24 -6.35 15.36 19.24
N GLU A 25 -5.67 15.54 20.37
CA GLU A 25 -4.25 15.26 20.58
C GLU A 25 -4.00 13.76 20.83
N GLN A 26 -5.08 12.95 20.92
CA GLN A 26 -5.06 11.52 21.25
C GLN A 26 -4.25 11.18 22.52
N ALA A 27 -4.31 12.06 23.52
CA ALA A 27 -3.59 11.90 24.78
C ALA A 27 -4.17 10.81 25.70
N ILE A 28 -5.42 10.38 25.47
CA ILE A 28 -6.14 9.43 26.33
C ILE A 28 -6.31 8.07 25.62
N LYS A 29 -6.05 6.97 26.33
CA LYS A 29 -6.37 5.60 25.91
C LYS A 29 -7.04 4.80 27.01
N ILE A 30 -7.75 3.73 26.63
CA ILE A 30 -8.17 2.71 27.59
C ILE A 30 -7.02 1.73 27.82
N ILE A 31 -6.57 1.62 29.06
CA ILE A 31 -5.53 0.69 29.50
C ILE A 31 -6.04 0.00 30.76
N ASN A 32 -6.08 -1.33 30.74
CA ASN A 32 -6.61 -2.16 31.83
C ASN A 32 -8.05 -1.76 32.23
N GLY A 33 -8.89 -1.49 31.22
CA GLY A 33 -10.30 -1.15 31.43
C GLY A 33 -10.55 0.24 32.02
N LYS A 34 -9.54 1.13 32.07
CA LYS A 34 -9.68 2.51 32.57
C LYS A 34 -9.06 3.49 31.59
N ALA A 35 -9.61 4.70 31.51
CA ALA A 35 -8.98 5.78 30.76
C ALA A 35 -7.66 6.17 31.44
N ARG A 36 -6.61 6.38 30.64
CA ARG A 36 -5.29 6.83 31.09
C ARG A 36 -4.71 7.85 30.12
N LEU A 37 -4.05 8.87 30.65
CA LEU A 37 -3.14 9.68 29.85
C LEU A 37 -1.93 8.85 29.48
N ILE A 38 -1.61 8.77 28.19
CA ILE A 38 -0.48 7.98 27.71
C ILE A 38 0.86 8.72 27.90
N ASN A 39 0.83 10.05 27.88
CA ASN A 39 1.94 10.92 28.24
C ASN A 39 1.43 12.34 28.47
N ASP A 40 2.00 13.04 29.44
CA ASP A 40 1.66 14.43 29.78
C ASP A 40 1.92 15.41 28.63
N VAL A 41 2.94 15.15 27.79
CA VAL A 41 3.30 16.02 26.66
C VAL A 41 2.20 16.15 25.61
N TYR A 42 1.28 15.18 25.54
CA TYR A 42 0.17 15.20 24.58
C TYR A 42 -1.08 15.91 25.11
N CYS A 43 -1.22 16.10 26.43
CA CYS A 43 -2.39 16.74 26.99
C CYS A 43 -2.21 18.26 26.99
N ASP A 44 -3.02 19.00 26.24
CA ASP A 44 -2.97 20.47 26.20
C ASP A 44 -3.51 21.12 27.50
N GLY A 45 -4.35 20.41 28.25
CA GLY A 45 -5.01 20.89 29.46
C GLY A 45 -6.25 21.75 29.21
N LEU A 46 -6.82 21.74 28.00
CA LEU A 46 -8.01 22.53 27.64
C LEU A 46 -9.33 21.89 28.10
N GLY A 47 -9.35 20.57 28.26
CA GLY A 47 -10.50 19.85 28.85
C GLY A 47 -11.69 19.61 27.93
N ALA A 48 -11.47 19.52 26.61
CA ALA A 48 -12.51 19.13 25.65
C ALA A 48 -13.23 17.81 26.01
N CYS A 49 -12.52 16.89 26.66
CA CYS A 49 -13.06 15.59 27.07
C CYS A 49 -13.93 15.62 28.35
N LEU A 50 -13.92 16.70 29.14
CA LEU A 50 -14.57 16.74 30.46
C LEU A 50 -16.08 16.49 30.37
N GLY A 51 -16.75 17.09 29.38
CA GLY A 51 -18.21 16.97 29.18
C GLY A 51 -18.67 15.61 28.66
N GLU A 52 -17.73 14.77 28.23
CA GLU A 52 -18.00 13.52 27.53
C GLU A 52 -18.02 12.31 28.47
N CYS A 53 -17.59 12.51 29.72
CA CYS A 53 -17.59 11.44 30.71
C CYS A 53 -18.93 11.41 31.47
N PRO A 54 -19.80 10.40 31.25
CA PRO A 54 -21.09 10.32 31.94
C PRO A 54 -20.94 10.13 33.46
N GLU A 55 -19.82 9.55 33.89
CA GLU A 55 -19.51 9.29 35.30
C GLU A 55 -18.82 10.49 35.98
N GLY A 56 -18.51 11.56 35.24
CA GLY A 56 -17.77 12.70 35.76
C GLY A 56 -16.36 12.33 36.27
N ALA A 57 -15.73 11.32 35.66
CA ALA A 57 -14.41 10.83 36.07
C ALA A 57 -13.23 11.70 35.58
N LEU A 58 -13.47 12.63 34.65
CA LEU A 58 -12.45 13.53 34.13
C LEU A 58 -12.49 14.87 34.83
N LEU A 59 -11.34 15.32 35.33
CA LEU A 59 -11.19 16.56 36.08
C LEU A 59 -9.99 17.35 35.55
N LEU A 60 -9.98 18.67 35.76
CA LEU A 60 -8.76 19.47 35.61
C LEU A 60 -8.07 19.60 36.96
N GLU A 61 -6.80 19.25 37.02
CA GLU A 61 -5.94 19.51 38.17
C GLU A 61 -4.72 20.34 37.76
N GLU A 62 -4.15 21.06 38.73
CA GLU A 62 -2.86 21.72 38.53
C GLU A 62 -1.78 20.90 39.24
N ARG A 63 -0.84 20.36 38.47
CA ARG A 63 0.30 19.60 39.00
C ARG A 63 1.58 19.86 38.21
N GLU A 64 2.70 19.40 38.74
CA GLU A 64 3.94 19.26 37.97
C GLU A 64 3.70 18.28 36.82
N ALA A 65 3.91 18.76 35.59
CA ALA A 65 3.81 17.98 34.37
C ALA A 65 4.85 18.47 33.35
N GLU A 66 5.18 17.62 32.39
CA GLU A 66 5.95 18.03 31.21
C GLU A 66 5.16 19.07 30.41
N PRO A 67 5.85 20.03 29.74
CA PRO A 67 5.20 20.97 28.84
C PRO A 67 4.47 20.23 27.72
N PHE A 68 3.35 20.79 27.28
CA PHE A 68 2.68 20.33 26.07
C PHE A 68 3.60 20.52 24.86
N ASP A 69 3.67 19.51 24.00
CA ASP A 69 4.58 19.46 22.86
C ASP A 69 3.80 19.09 21.58
N GLU A 70 3.43 20.12 20.81
CA GLU A 70 2.69 19.98 19.55
C GLU A 70 3.40 19.08 18.54
N LYS A 71 4.75 19.10 18.52
CA LYS A 71 5.53 18.28 17.61
C LYS A 71 5.39 16.81 17.96
N LYS A 72 5.48 16.46 19.25
CA LYS A 72 5.28 15.07 19.71
C LYS A 72 3.86 14.58 19.45
N VAL A 73 2.85 15.45 19.58
CA VAL A 73 1.46 15.12 19.20
C VAL A 73 1.40 14.72 17.72
N LEU A 74 1.96 15.55 16.82
CA LEU A 74 2.00 15.26 15.39
C LEU A 74 2.74 13.96 15.08
N GLU A 75 3.91 13.72 15.68
CA GLU A 75 4.67 12.47 15.51
C GLU A 75 3.86 11.23 15.93
N ASN A 76 3.08 11.33 17.01
CA ASN A 76 2.20 10.25 17.46
C ASN A 76 1.00 10.02 16.52
N LEU A 77 0.45 11.09 15.92
CA LEU A 77 -0.67 11.02 14.96
C LEU A 77 -0.23 10.44 13.61
N VAL A 78 0.96 10.84 13.10
CA VAL A 78 1.55 10.31 11.86
C VAL A 78 1.62 8.79 11.86
N GLN A 79 1.90 8.18 13.01
CA GLN A 79 2.04 6.73 13.12
C GLN A 79 0.71 5.96 13.07
N LYS A 80 -0.45 6.63 13.18
CA LYS A 80 -1.71 5.95 13.49
C LYS A 80 -2.89 6.23 12.57
N GLU A 81 -3.06 7.44 12.00
CA GLU A 81 -4.22 7.74 11.13
C GLU A 81 -4.08 9.11 10.44
N THR A 82 -4.38 9.19 9.13
CA THR A 82 -4.29 10.44 8.33
C THR A 82 -5.36 11.48 8.70
N THR A 83 -6.58 11.04 9.03
CA THR A 83 -7.73 11.92 9.31
C THR A 83 -7.55 12.73 10.61
N ALA A 84 -7.05 12.10 11.68
CA ALA A 84 -6.83 12.80 12.95
C ALA A 84 -5.72 13.87 12.84
N MET A 85 -4.72 13.61 11.99
CA MET A 85 -3.66 14.57 11.70
C MET A 85 -4.21 15.81 10.95
N GLU A 86 -5.15 15.64 10.03
CA GLU A 86 -5.80 16.74 9.31
C GLU A 86 -6.52 17.71 10.22
N ASP A 87 -7.35 17.18 11.11
CA ASP A 87 -8.16 18.02 12.00
C ASP A 87 -7.29 18.77 13.00
N TYR A 88 -6.18 18.16 13.42
CA TYR A 88 -5.17 18.83 14.22
C TYR A 88 -4.42 19.92 13.45
N LEU A 89 -4.02 19.67 12.20
CA LEU A 89 -3.37 20.67 11.34
C LEU A 89 -4.28 21.88 11.05
N LYS A 90 -5.58 21.66 10.82
CA LYS A 90 -6.55 22.76 10.67
C LYS A 90 -6.61 23.65 11.92
N LYS A 91 -6.54 23.07 13.12
CA LYS A 91 -6.48 23.83 14.37
C LYS A 91 -5.19 24.63 14.49
N LEU A 92 -4.05 24.06 14.11
CA LEU A 92 -2.77 24.78 14.11
C LEU A 92 -2.77 25.98 13.15
N ALA A 93 -3.40 25.84 11.97
CA ALA A 93 -3.60 26.96 11.07
C ALA A 93 -4.46 28.07 11.70
N ALA A 94 -5.50 27.71 12.44
CA ALA A 94 -6.39 28.65 13.14
C ALA A 94 -5.74 29.31 14.36
N SER A 95 -4.77 28.65 15.01
CA SER A 95 -4.03 29.20 16.17
C SER A 95 -2.84 30.08 15.78
N GLY A 96 -2.55 30.23 14.48
CA GLY A 96 -1.46 31.07 13.97
C GLY A 96 -0.09 30.40 13.95
N ASN A 97 0.00 29.09 14.23
CA ASN A 97 1.26 28.34 14.17
C ASN A 97 1.55 27.87 12.73
N THR A 98 1.96 28.82 11.88
CA THR A 98 2.08 28.62 10.43
C THR A 98 3.26 27.75 9.99
N GLU A 99 4.35 27.71 10.77
CA GLU A 99 5.57 26.98 10.42
C GLU A 99 5.40 25.46 10.57
N LEU A 100 4.81 25.02 11.68
CA LEU A 100 4.50 23.62 11.94
C LEU A 100 3.40 23.10 10.99
N HIS A 101 2.38 23.92 10.73
CA HIS A 101 1.33 23.61 9.77
C HIS A 101 1.87 23.40 8.36
N LYS A 102 2.81 24.25 7.89
CA LYS A 102 3.38 24.11 6.55
C LYS A 102 4.20 22.82 6.41
N GLY A 103 5.10 22.55 7.37
CA GLY A 103 5.97 21.37 7.31
C GLY A 103 5.21 20.04 7.32
N TYR A 104 4.22 19.89 8.21
CA TYR A 104 3.40 18.67 8.28
C TYR A 104 2.25 18.65 7.25
N GLY A 105 1.80 19.81 6.77
CA GLY A 105 0.83 19.91 5.67
C GLY A 105 1.40 19.36 4.37
N ASP A 106 2.66 19.69 4.04
CA ASP A 106 3.35 19.14 2.87
C ASP A 106 3.56 17.61 3.00
N PHE A 107 3.89 17.14 4.21
CA PHE A 107 4.02 15.70 4.50
C PHE A 107 2.70 14.94 4.39
N LEU A 108 1.60 15.53 4.86
CA LEU A 108 0.26 14.94 4.72
C LEU A 108 -0.18 14.88 3.25
N ARG A 109 0.09 15.92 2.45
CA ARG A 109 -0.17 15.91 1.01
C ARG A 109 0.57 14.78 0.30
N LEU A 110 1.83 14.55 0.68
CA LEU A 110 2.62 13.43 0.16
C LEU A 110 2.02 12.07 0.55
N LEU A 111 1.61 11.89 1.81
CA LEU A 111 0.96 10.65 2.28
C LEU A 111 -0.37 10.38 1.57
N LYS A 112 -1.11 11.43 1.22
CA LYS A 112 -2.38 11.32 0.49
C LYS A 112 -2.23 11.25 -1.03
N GLY A 113 -1.03 11.53 -1.55
CA GLY A 113 -0.83 11.70 -2.99
C GLY A 113 -1.62 12.87 -3.57
N GLU A 114 -1.86 13.94 -2.80
CA GLU A 114 -2.59 15.14 -3.25
C GLU A 114 -1.77 15.99 -4.23
N ASP A 115 -0.44 15.88 -4.21
CA ASP A 115 0.46 16.47 -5.22
C ASP A 115 0.71 15.52 -6.42
N ALA A 116 0.06 14.36 -6.45
CA ALA A 116 -0.02 13.57 -7.68
C ALA A 116 -1.16 14.18 -8.52
N GLU A 117 -0.84 14.71 -9.70
CA GLU A 117 -1.82 15.22 -10.67
C GLU A 117 -2.87 14.18 -11.11
N ASN A 118 -2.81 12.95 -10.59
CA ASN A 118 -3.88 11.95 -10.63
C ASN A 118 -3.86 11.18 -9.29
N GLY A 119 -5.00 11.11 -8.61
CA GLY A 119 -5.13 10.52 -7.26
C GLY A 119 -4.57 9.11 -7.11
N CYS A 120 -4.52 8.60 -5.86
CA CYS A 120 -3.93 7.31 -5.49
C CYS A 120 -4.12 6.21 -6.55
N THR A 121 -3.04 5.94 -7.29
CA THR A 121 -3.01 5.09 -8.49
C THR A 121 -3.08 3.59 -8.16
N GLY A 122 -3.31 3.23 -6.89
CA GLY A 122 -3.29 1.84 -6.43
C GLY A 122 -4.30 0.93 -7.13
N VAL A 123 -5.40 1.48 -7.64
CA VAL A 123 -6.47 0.69 -8.28
C VAL A 123 -6.88 1.24 -9.65
N MET A 124 -6.62 2.52 -9.92
CA MET A 124 -6.91 3.10 -11.24
C MET A 124 -5.87 2.66 -12.27
N PRO A 125 -6.28 2.00 -13.37
CA PRO A 125 -5.35 1.59 -14.41
C PRO A 125 -4.77 2.82 -15.11
N ILE A 126 -3.45 2.87 -15.21
CA ILE A 126 -2.68 3.88 -15.92
C ILE A 126 -1.82 3.16 -16.95
N THR A 127 -1.86 3.63 -18.20
CA THR A 127 -0.91 3.21 -19.23
C THR A 127 0.14 4.30 -19.39
N PHE A 128 1.41 3.95 -19.38
CA PHE A 128 2.50 4.91 -19.51
C PHE A 128 2.78 5.19 -21.00
N GLU A 129 2.93 6.47 -21.34
CA GLU A 129 3.44 6.85 -22.65
C GLU A 129 4.91 6.45 -22.78
N LYS A 130 5.22 5.70 -23.84
CA LYS A 130 6.59 5.28 -24.12
C LYS A 130 7.38 6.49 -24.61
N LYS A 131 8.31 7.02 -23.79
CA LYS A 131 9.27 8.02 -24.25
C LYS A 131 10.07 7.42 -25.41
N VAL A 132 9.81 7.88 -26.64
CA VAL A 132 10.57 7.49 -27.82
C VAL A 132 11.98 8.05 -27.64
N ALA A 133 12.95 7.17 -27.41
CA ALA A 133 14.35 7.57 -27.37
C ALA A 133 14.75 8.14 -28.75
N GLY A 134 14.84 9.46 -28.83
CA GLY A 134 15.40 10.15 -29.99
C GLY A 134 16.82 9.65 -30.22
N ARG A 135 17.11 9.20 -31.44
CA ARG A 135 18.45 8.84 -31.88
C ARG A 135 19.36 10.07 -31.78
N THR A 136 20.12 10.17 -30.71
CA THR A 136 21.32 11.00 -30.69
C THR A 136 22.43 10.19 -30.05
N SER A 137 23.45 9.96 -30.85
CA SER A 137 24.67 9.25 -30.49
C SER A 137 25.45 10.00 -29.42
N SER A 138 26.17 9.20 -28.63
CA SER A 138 27.36 9.51 -27.82
C SER A 138 27.14 9.83 -26.33
N GLN A 139 27.88 9.03 -25.56
CA GLN A 139 28.18 9.08 -24.13
C GLN A 139 27.24 8.29 -23.19
N GLU A 140 27.87 7.27 -22.61
CA GLU A 140 27.36 6.31 -21.64
C GLU A 140 26.97 7.02 -20.34
N GLU A 141 25.69 7.33 -20.18
CA GLU A 141 25.07 7.29 -18.86
C GLU A 141 24.33 5.96 -18.75
N ASN A 142 24.78 5.15 -17.79
CA ASN A 142 24.30 3.80 -17.49
C ASN A 142 22.87 3.79 -16.90
N THR A 143 22.02 4.74 -17.29
CA THR A 143 20.62 4.85 -16.86
C THR A 143 19.78 3.87 -17.66
N ARG A 144 19.56 2.69 -17.10
CA ARG A 144 18.63 1.70 -17.65
C ARG A 144 17.20 2.24 -17.50
N GLN A 145 16.51 2.43 -18.62
CA GLN A 145 15.11 2.86 -18.63
C GLN A 145 14.20 1.69 -18.23
N SER A 146 13.16 1.97 -17.42
CA SER A 146 12.15 0.98 -17.07
C SER A 146 11.33 0.59 -18.30
N GLU A 147 11.17 -0.72 -18.50
CA GLU A 147 10.27 -1.29 -19.51
C GLU A 147 8.82 -1.48 -19.01
N LEU A 148 8.51 -1.05 -17.78
CA LEU A 148 7.14 -1.11 -17.26
C LEU A 148 6.25 -0.14 -18.05
N ALA A 149 5.12 -0.65 -18.57
CA ALA A 149 4.22 0.11 -19.44
C ALA A 149 2.88 0.47 -18.79
N HIS A 150 2.58 -0.04 -17.59
CA HIS A 150 1.30 0.21 -16.93
C HIS A 150 1.40 0.09 -15.40
N TRP A 151 0.34 0.54 -14.73
CA TRP A 151 0.12 0.38 -13.30
C TRP A 151 -1.39 0.27 -13.02
N PRO A 152 -1.87 -0.49 -12.02
CA PRO A 152 -1.13 -1.32 -11.05
C PRO A 152 -0.63 -2.64 -11.64
N ILE A 153 0.40 -3.22 -11.02
CA ILE A 153 1.00 -4.49 -11.46
C ILE A 153 0.59 -5.70 -10.61
N GLN A 154 0.00 -5.48 -9.44
CA GLN A 154 -0.46 -6.55 -8.56
C GLN A 154 -1.70 -7.22 -9.16
N LEU A 155 -1.66 -8.54 -9.39
CA LEU A 155 -2.78 -9.28 -9.99
C LEU A 155 -4.09 -9.06 -9.20
N HIS A 156 -3.99 -8.92 -7.88
CA HIS A 156 -5.12 -8.59 -7.02
C HIS A 156 -5.80 -7.26 -7.36
N LEU A 157 -5.03 -6.26 -7.79
CA LEU A 157 -5.50 -4.89 -8.07
C LEU A 157 -5.81 -4.67 -9.55
N ILE A 158 -5.19 -5.45 -10.45
CA ILE A 158 -5.42 -5.35 -11.89
C ILE A 158 -6.90 -5.60 -12.20
N ASN A 159 -7.49 -4.65 -12.94
CA ASN A 159 -8.79 -4.84 -13.59
C ASN A 159 -8.59 -5.75 -14.82
N PRO A 160 -9.23 -6.94 -14.87
CA PRO A 160 -9.10 -7.84 -16.01
C PRO A 160 -9.58 -7.25 -17.34
N SER A 161 -10.36 -6.17 -17.35
CA SER A 161 -10.83 -5.51 -18.58
C SER A 161 -9.97 -4.29 -18.98
N ALA A 162 -8.79 -4.09 -18.40
CA ALA A 162 -7.94 -2.95 -18.72
C ALA A 162 -7.35 -3.02 -20.14
N ASP A 163 -7.33 -1.87 -20.83
CA ASP A 163 -6.91 -1.77 -22.24
C ASP A 163 -5.49 -2.27 -22.49
N PHE A 164 -4.56 -2.07 -21.55
CA PHE A 164 -3.18 -2.54 -21.66
C PHE A 164 -3.05 -4.07 -21.66
N LEU A 165 -4.10 -4.82 -21.32
CA LEU A 165 -4.13 -6.28 -21.44
C LEU A 165 -4.68 -6.75 -22.79
N CYS A 166 -5.39 -5.88 -23.52
CA CYS A 166 -6.07 -6.24 -24.75
C CYS A 166 -5.07 -6.66 -25.84
N GLY A 167 -5.10 -7.93 -26.24
CA GLY A 167 -4.16 -8.48 -27.22
C GLY A 167 -2.70 -8.39 -26.79
N ALA A 168 -2.41 -8.36 -25.49
CA ALA A 168 -1.05 -8.24 -24.98
C ALA A 168 -0.34 -9.60 -24.89
N ASP A 169 0.99 -9.59 -24.97
CA ASP A 169 1.82 -10.64 -24.40
C ASP A 169 1.94 -10.39 -22.90
N VAL A 170 1.57 -11.36 -22.08
CA VAL A 170 1.45 -11.15 -20.62
C VAL A 170 2.53 -11.91 -19.88
N VAL A 171 3.16 -11.24 -18.91
CA VAL A 171 4.07 -11.84 -17.93
C VAL A 171 3.34 -11.92 -16.59
N LEU A 172 3.06 -13.14 -16.14
CA LEU A 172 2.62 -13.44 -14.79
C LEU A 172 3.82 -13.95 -13.99
N THR A 173 4.29 -13.18 -13.00
CA THR A 173 5.51 -13.52 -12.27
C THR A 173 5.32 -13.53 -10.77
N ALA A 174 6.10 -14.36 -10.07
CA ALA A 174 6.22 -14.26 -8.62
C ALA A 174 6.94 -12.97 -8.21
N ASP A 175 6.51 -12.35 -7.11
CA ASP A 175 7.01 -11.05 -6.62
C ASP A 175 8.55 -10.99 -6.49
N CYS A 176 9.15 -12.06 -5.98
CA CYS A 176 10.60 -12.09 -5.73
C CYS A 176 11.45 -12.17 -7.01
N VAL A 177 10.87 -12.50 -8.17
CA VAL A 177 11.62 -12.75 -9.41
C VAL A 177 12.34 -11.50 -9.89
N ALA A 178 11.66 -10.34 -9.91
CA ALA A 178 12.26 -9.11 -10.40
C ALA A 178 13.43 -8.64 -9.53
N TYR A 179 13.42 -9.01 -8.24
CA TYR A 179 14.51 -8.72 -7.31
C TYR A 179 15.65 -9.73 -7.38
N ALA A 180 15.35 -11.00 -7.68
CA ALA A 180 16.38 -12.02 -7.88
C ALA A 180 17.07 -11.89 -9.24
N ARG A 181 16.36 -11.47 -10.29
CA ARG A 181 16.86 -11.42 -11.67
C ARG A 181 17.14 -10.00 -12.14
N ALA A 182 18.41 -9.61 -12.16
CA ALA A 182 18.86 -8.25 -12.48
C ALA A 182 18.46 -7.73 -13.88
N ASP A 183 18.29 -8.60 -14.88
CA ASP A 183 17.93 -8.21 -16.26
C ASP A 183 16.42 -8.33 -16.56
N PHE A 184 15.57 -8.47 -15.53
CA PHE A 184 14.14 -8.78 -15.66
C PHE A 184 13.40 -7.88 -16.67
N HIS A 185 13.58 -6.55 -16.56
CA HIS A 185 12.88 -5.60 -17.42
C HIS A 185 13.20 -5.83 -18.90
N ASN A 186 14.48 -5.99 -19.24
CA ASN A 186 14.91 -6.17 -20.62
C ASN A 186 14.57 -7.56 -21.16
N ARG A 187 14.73 -8.59 -20.33
CA ARG A 187 14.60 -9.99 -20.75
C ARG A 187 13.15 -10.45 -20.82
N PHE A 188 12.36 -10.10 -19.81
CA PHE A 188 11.02 -10.67 -19.64
C PHE A 188 9.91 -9.65 -19.85
N LEU A 189 10.10 -8.38 -19.45
CA LEU A 189 9.03 -7.39 -19.45
C LEU A 189 8.92 -6.56 -20.74
N LYS A 190 10.03 -6.35 -21.44
CA LYS A 190 10.08 -5.46 -22.61
C LYS A 190 9.00 -5.78 -23.65
N GLY A 191 8.08 -4.84 -23.84
CA GLY A 191 6.97 -4.96 -24.79
C GLY A 191 5.81 -5.84 -24.33
N LYS A 192 5.78 -6.23 -23.05
CA LYS A 192 4.76 -7.10 -22.45
C LYS A 192 4.02 -6.39 -21.32
N SER A 193 2.82 -6.90 -21.00
CA SER A 193 2.04 -6.44 -19.84
C SER A 193 2.34 -7.31 -18.61
N LEU A 194 2.63 -6.65 -17.49
CA LEU A 194 3.00 -7.33 -16.23
C LEU A 194 1.79 -7.62 -15.34
N ALA A 195 1.80 -8.78 -14.70
CA ALA A 195 1.05 -9.06 -13.49
C ALA A 195 1.96 -9.80 -12.49
N ILE A 196 1.95 -9.39 -11.23
CA ILE A 196 2.70 -10.05 -10.15
C ILE A 196 1.73 -10.68 -9.14
N ALA A 197 2.12 -11.82 -8.59
CA ALA A 197 1.33 -12.55 -7.58
C ALA A 197 2.24 -13.43 -6.72
N CYS A 198 1.96 -13.50 -5.42
CA CYS A 198 2.66 -14.37 -4.49
C CYS A 198 1.66 -15.24 -3.71
N PRO A 199 1.41 -16.50 -4.09
CA PRO A 199 0.44 -17.36 -3.43
C PRO A 199 0.61 -17.51 -1.91
N LYS A 200 1.84 -17.39 -1.42
CA LYS A 200 2.17 -17.46 0.01
C LYS A 200 1.75 -16.22 0.79
N LEU A 201 1.70 -15.06 0.15
CA LEU A 201 1.45 -13.76 0.80
C LEU A 201 0.06 -13.22 0.48
N ASP A 202 -0.45 -13.55 -0.70
CA ASP A 202 -1.74 -13.11 -1.19
C ASP A 202 -2.88 -13.85 -0.48
N ARG A 203 -4.03 -13.17 -0.36
CA ARG A 203 -5.27 -13.74 0.16
C ARG A 203 -6.27 -13.92 -0.98
N ASP A 204 -7.29 -14.75 -0.75
CA ASP A 204 -8.41 -14.99 -1.68
C ASP A 204 -7.93 -15.43 -3.08
N ILE A 205 -6.99 -16.37 -3.09
CA ILE A 205 -6.28 -16.79 -4.30
C ILE A 205 -7.18 -17.42 -5.37
N ASP A 206 -8.35 -17.90 -4.97
CA ASP A 206 -9.38 -18.43 -5.89
C ASP A 206 -9.81 -17.39 -6.93
N VAL A 207 -9.76 -16.09 -6.58
CA VAL A 207 -10.05 -14.99 -7.49
C VAL A 207 -9.06 -14.93 -8.66
N TYR A 208 -7.81 -15.39 -8.47
CA TYR A 208 -6.78 -15.34 -9.50
C TYR A 208 -7.07 -16.29 -10.65
N VAL A 209 -7.71 -17.43 -10.38
CA VAL A 209 -8.12 -18.37 -11.44
C VAL A 209 -9.05 -17.65 -12.43
N GLU A 210 -10.04 -16.92 -11.93
CA GLU A 210 -10.99 -16.20 -12.78
C GLU A 210 -10.37 -14.98 -13.47
N LYS A 211 -9.46 -14.26 -12.80
CA LYS A 211 -8.74 -13.15 -13.44
C LYS A 211 -7.85 -13.62 -14.59
N ILE A 212 -7.10 -14.71 -14.40
CA ILE A 212 -6.25 -15.27 -15.46
C ILE A 212 -7.13 -15.83 -16.60
N ARG A 213 -8.26 -16.48 -16.28
CA ARG A 213 -9.23 -16.93 -17.29
C ARG A 213 -9.78 -15.75 -18.11
N SER A 214 -10.20 -14.67 -17.45
CA SER A 214 -10.70 -13.45 -18.10
C SER A 214 -9.63 -12.78 -18.97
N LEU A 215 -8.37 -12.75 -18.52
CA LEU A 215 -7.24 -12.27 -19.33
C LEU A 215 -7.12 -13.06 -20.64
N VAL A 216 -7.25 -14.39 -20.58
CA VAL A 216 -7.19 -15.24 -21.78
C VAL A 216 -8.41 -15.05 -22.67
N ASP A 217 -9.63 -15.06 -22.13
CA ASP A 217 -10.86 -15.09 -22.93
C ASP A 217 -11.34 -13.70 -23.36
N GLU A 218 -11.33 -12.73 -22.44
CA GLU A 218 -12.00 -11.43 -22.60
C GLU A 218 -11.03 -10.39 -23.19
N THR A 219 -9.83 -10.26 -22.63
CA THR A 219 -8.80 -9.35 -23.21
C THR A 219 -8.07 -9.93 -24.40
N LYS A 220 -8.31 -11.21 -24.69
CA LYS A 220 -7.72 -11.91 -25.81
C LYS A 220 -6.18 -11.88 -25.82
N ALA A 221 -5.54 -12.07 -24.67
CA ALA A 221 -4.07 -12.13 -24.58
C ALA A 221 -3.47 -13.06 -25.66
N ASN A 222 -2.30 -12.69 -26.18
CA ASN A 222 -1.60 -13.40 -27.25
C ASN A 222 -0.80 -14.58 -26.69
N THR A 223 -0.03 -14.33 -25.63
CA THR A 223 0.77 -15.34 -24.93
C THR A 223 0.75 -15.11 -23.42
N LEU A 224 1.02 -16.16 -22.65
CA LEU A 224 1.20 -16.09 -21.21
C LEU A 224 2.57 -16.64 -20.81
N THR A 225 3.43 -15.78 -20.26
CA THR A 225 4.71 -16.17 -19.68
C THR A 225 4.56 -16.25 -18.16
N ILE A 226 4.73 -17.45 -17.58
CA ILE A 226 4.67 -17.70 -16.15
C ILE A 226 6.10 -17.80 -15.63
N ILE A 227 6.53 -16.88 -14.78
CA ILE A 227 7.88 -16.86 -14.21
C ILE A 227 7.81 -17.07 -12.71
N MET A 228 8.53 -18.09 -12.24
CA MET A 228 8.44 -18.54 -10.86
C MET A 228 9.82 -18.85 -10.29
N MET A 229 9.96 -18.78 -8.97
CA MET A 229 11.20 -19.17 -8.30
C MET A 229 11.26 -20.69 -8.11
N GLN A 230 12.45 -21.26 -7.94
CA GLN A 230 12.67 -22.70 -7.69
C GLN A 230 12.04 -23.24 -6.39
N VAL A 231 11.64 -22.33 -5.49
CA VAL A 231 11.15 -22.65 -4.15
C VAL A 231 9.72 -23.23 -4.18
N PRO A 232 9.35 -24.09 -3.21
CA PRO A 232 8.08 -24.81 -3.25
C PRO A 232 6.84 -23.90 -3.25
N CYS A 233 6.90 -22.73 -2.60
CA CYS A 233 5.77 -21.80 -2.54
C CYS A 233 5.38 -21.20 -3.90
N CYS A 234 6.25 -21.30 -4.91
CA CYS A 234 5.99 -20.82 -6.26
C CYS A 234 5.27 -21.86 -7.14
N ARG A 235 5.19 -23.13 -6.73
CA ARG A 235 4.48 -24.18 -7.49
C ARG A 235 2.98 -23.92 -7.59
N GLU A 236 2.41 -23.28 -6.57
CA GLU A 236 0.99 -22.94 -6.52
C GLU A 236 0.60 -21.95 -7.61
N LEU A 237 1.47 -20.98 -7.94
CA LEU A 237 1.23 -20.02 -9.04
C LEU A 237 1.04 -20.74 -10.38
N LEU A 238 1.84 -21.79 -10.63
CA LEU A 238 1.69 -22.63 -11.81
C LEU A 238 0.37 -23.41 -11.79
N GLN A 239 -0.03 -23.95 -10.65
CA GLN A 239 -1.29 -24.70 -10.51
C GLN A 239 -2.52 -23.81 -10.77
N ILE A 240 -2.54 -22.61 -10.20
CA ILE A 240 -3.60 -21.61 -10.41
C ILE A 240 -3.69 -21.24 -11.89
N SER A 241 -2.54 -20.96 -12.51
CA SER A 241 -2.48 -20.62 -13.94
C SER A 241 -2.98 -21.76 -14.82
N ARG A 242 -2.60 -23.00 -14.52
CA ARG A 242 -3.08 -24.20 -15.24
C ARG A 242 -4.59 -24.36 -15.09
N SER A 243 -5.13 -24.23 -13.88
CA SER A 243 -6.56 -24.28 -13.61
C SER A 243 -7.33 -23.25 -14.44
N ALA A 244 -6.82 -22.01 -14.50
CA ALA A 244 -7.39 -20.94 -15.31
C ALA A 244 -7.36 -21.26 -16.81
N LEU A 245 -6.24 -21.77 -17.32
CA LEU A 245 -6.07 -22.14 -18.73
C LEU A 245 -6.93 -23.33 -19.15
N THR A 246 -7.20 -24.27 -18.24
CA THR A 246 -8.15 -25.36 -18.47
C THR A 246 -9.57 -24.84 -18.59
N LYS A 247 -9.97 -23.89 -17.72
CA LYS A 247 -11.29 -23.24 -17.75
C LYS A 247 -11.47 -22.28 -18.93
N ALA A 248 -10.37 -21.72 -19.46
CA ALA A 248 -10.42 -20.77 -20.56
C ALA A 248 -10.90 -21.41 -21.87
N LYS A 249 -11.76 -20.69 -22.58
CA LYS A 249 -12.28 -21.08 -23.90
C LYS A 249 -11.22 -20.95 -24.97
N ARG A 250 -10.41 -19.89 -24.92
CA ARG A 250 -9.28 -19.67 -25.84
C ARG A 250 -8.05 -20.45 -25.38
N LYS A 251 -7.31 -20.94 -26.36
CA LYS A 251 -5.99 -21.57 -26.17
C LYS A 251 -4.92 -20.62 -26.66
N ILE A 252 -3.89 -20.42 -25.83
CA ILE A 252 -2.78 -19.49 -26.10
C ILE A 252 -1.46 -20.20 -25.80
N PRO A 253 -0.35 -19.84 -26.48
CA PRO A 253 0.98 -20.32 -26.12
C PRO A 253 1.34 -19.90 -24.69
N VAL A 254 1.85 -20.87 -23.92
CA VAL A 254 2.28 -20.65 -22.54
C VAL A 254 3.76 -20.96 -22.41
N GLN A 255 4.53 -20.01 -21.89
CA GLN A 255 5.92 -20.19 -21.53
C GLN A 255 6.03 -20.31 -20.01
N THR A 256 6.75 -21.31 -19.51
CA THR A 256 7.07 -21.44 -18.08
C THR A 256 8.56 -21.27 -17.87
N VAL A 257 8.95 -20.40 -16.94
CA VAL A 257 10.35 -20.09 -16.62
C VAL A 257 10.58 -20.29 -15.12
N ILE A 258 11.63 -21.04 -14.77
CA ILE A 258 12.05 -21.25 -13.38
C ILE A 258 13.35 -20.50 -13.12
N ILE A 259 13.32 -19.63 -12.11
CA ILE A 259 14.44 -18.82 -11.64
C ILE A 259 14.99 -19.42 -10.34
N GLY A 260 16.30 -19.62 -10.29
CA GLY A 260 17.00 -20.08 -9.10
C GLY A 260 17.07 -19.01 -8.02
N THR A 261 17.40 -19.40 -6.79
CA THR A 261 17.52 -18.44 -5.67
C THR A 261 18.66 -17.44 -5.83
N GLN A 262 19.57 -17.66 -6.78
CA GLN A 262 20.65 -16.73 -7.12
C GLN A 262 20.38 -15.96 -8.43
N GLY A 263 19.15 -16.05 -8.96
CA GLY A 263 18.72 -15.31 -10.15
C GLY A 263 19.10 -15.96 -11.48
N GLU A 264 19.74 -17.12 -11.48
CA GLU A 264 19.99 -17.94 -12.67
C GLU A 264 18.69 -18.49 -13.26
N VAL A 265 18.66 -18.72 -14.57
CA VAL A 265 17.51 -19.39 -15.21
C VAL A 265 17.80 -20.88 -15.24
N LEU A 266 16.94 -21.65 -14.57
CA LEU A 266 17.08 -23.10 -14.43
C LEU A 266 16.35 -23.84 -15.54
N SER A 267 15.18 -23.35 -15.95
CA SER A 267 14.44 -23.91 -17.08
C SER A 267 13.56 -22.87 -17.77
N GLU A 268 13.30 -23.10 -19.05
CA GLU A 268 12.47 -22.27 -19.91
C GLU A 268 11.80 -23.17 -20.96
N GLU A 269 10.49 -23.35 -20.84
CA GLU A 269 9.74 -24.33 -21.64
C GLU A 269 8.49 -23.71 -22.23
N TRP A 270 8.26 -23.95 -23.53
CA TRP A 270 7.02 -23.58 -24.21
C TRP A 270 6.09 -24.77 -24.28
N THR A 271 4.86 -24.58 -23.81
CA THR A 271 3.78 -25.54 -23.95
C THR A 271 2.70 -24.94 -24.86
N GLN A 272 2.38 -25.66 -25.94
CA GLN A 272 1.13 -25.43 -26.65
C GLN A 272 0.04 -26.19 -25.89
N THR A 273 -1.02 -25.50 -25.45
CA THR A 273 -2.21 -26.18 -24.95
C THR A 273 -2.79 -27.02 -26.09
N LYS A 274 -2.46 -28.31 -26.11
CA LYS A 274 -3.02 -29.28 -27.06
C LYS A 274 -4.50 -29.46 -26.75
N ASP A 275 -5.33 -29.52 -27.80
CA ASP A 275 -6.72 -29.92 -27.69
C ASP A 275 -6.80 -31.30 -27.03
N HIS A 276 -7.50 -31.38 -25.90
CA HIS A 276 -7.93 -32.64 -25.29
C HIS A 276 -9.39 -32.87 -25.65
#